data_AF-A0A521UEJ1-F1
#
_entry.id   AF-A0A521UEJ1-F1
#
_cell.length_a   1.000
_cell.length_b   1.000
_cell.length_c   1.000
_cell.angle_alpha   90.00
_cell.angle_beta   90.00
_cell.angle_gamma   90.00
#
_symmetry.space_group_name_H-M   'P 1'
#
loop_
_entity.id
_entity.type
_entity.pdbx_description
1 polymer ?
#
loop_
_entity_poly.entity_id
_entity_poly.type
_entity_poly.pdbx_seq_one_letter_code
_entity_poly.pdbx_strand_id
1 'polypeptide(L)'
;MSYEGSERRVHRVFVTRNTEYHVRAEVCVAVRDRGVDRWRDDHPAVGRRLAGALKHVEGGIIPTLEHPQIGHSVYFRRGERDLVTSVVERIERPARDVVAAYPHRIH
;
A
#
# COMPACT_ATOMS: atom_id res chain seq x y z
N MET A 1 21.69 -8.32 -25.39
CA MET A 1 21.42 -7.16 -24.52
C MET A 1 20.41 -7.58 -23.48
N SER A 2 20.90 -7.95 -22.30
CA SER A 2 20.13 -8.47 -21.19
C SER A 2 19.46 -7.28 -20.48
N TYR A 3 18.15 -7.17 -20.56
CA TYR A 3 17.42 -6.18 -19.77
C TYR A 3 17.43 -6.59 -18.29
N GLU A 4 18.37 -6.04 -17.50
CA GLU A 4 18.34 -6.06 -16.02
C GLU A 4 17.27 -5.11 -15.49
N GLY A 5 16.01 -5.38 -15.81
CA GLY A 5 14.89 -4.73 -15.16
C GLY A 5 14.67 -5.38 -13.80
N SER A 6 15.42 -4.99 -12.77
CA SER A 6 15.23 -5.48 -11.40
C SER A 6 13.75 -5.39 -11.01
N GLU A 7 13.08 -6.53 -10.99
CA GLU A 7 11.76 -6.87 -10.44
C GLU A 7 10.82 -5.73 -9.97
N ARG A 8 10.49 -4.78 -10.85
CA ARG A 8 9.45 -3.76 -10.58
C ARG A 8 8.05 -4.36 -10.40
N ARG A 9 7.86 -5.64 -10.72
CA ARG A 9 6.62 -6.41 -10.49
C ARG A 9 6.27 -6.56 -9.01
N VAL A 10 7.24 -6.31 -8.13
CA VAL A 10 7.10 -6.46 -6.68
C VAL A 10 6.42 -5.23 -6.04
N HIS A 11 6.41 -4.08 -6.71
CA HIS A 11 5.82 -2.85 -6.20
C HIS A 11 4.36 -2.67 -6.63
N ARG A 12 3.50 -2.33 -5.68
CA ARG A 12 2.09 -1.94 -5.88
C ARG A 12 1.80 -0.69 -5.07
N VAL A 13 1.02 0.23 -5.63
CA VAL A 13 0.50 1.39 -4.90
C VAL A 13 -0.99 1.24 -4.73
N PHE A 14 -1.45 1.17 -3.48
CA PHE A 14 -2.88 1.23 -3.17
C PHE A 14 -3.23 2.68 -2.88
N VAL A 15 -4.01 3.27 -3.77
CA VAL A 15 -4.41 4.67 -3.69
C VAL A 15 -5.79 4.73 -3.07
N THR A 16 -5.91 5.39 -1.93
CA THR A 16 -7.19 5.79 -1.34
C THR A 16 -7.43 7.28 -1.62
N ARG A 17 -8.58 7.81 -1.15
CA ARG A 17 -8.96 9.21 -1.36
C ARG A 17 -7.82 10.21 -1.08
N ASN A 18 -7.16 10.07 0.07
CA ASN A 18 -6.17 11.04 0.55
C ASN A 18 -4.77 10.45 0.67
N THR A 19 -4.57 9.16 0.42
CA THR A 19 -3.32 8.49 0.81
C THR A 19 -2.90 7.45 -0.21
N GLU A 20 -1.60 7.41 -0.50
CA GLU A 20 -0.97 6.37 -1.30
C GLU A 20 -0.19 5.44 -0.38
N TYR A 21 -0.46 4.15 -0.46
CA TYR A 21 0.26 3.11 0.27
C TYR A 21 1.15 2.36 -0.72
N HIS A 22 2.45 2.60 -0.65
CA HIS A 22 3.43 1.94 -1.51
C HIS A 22 3.89 0.66 -0.85
N VAL A 23 3.65 -0.46 -1.52
CA VAL A 23 3.93 -1.80 -1.01
C VAL A 23 4.94 -2.48 -1.92
N ARG A 24 6.00 -3.03 -1.32
CA ARG A 24 7.02 -3.85 -1.98
C ARG A 24 7.12 -5.18 -1.25
N ALA A 25 6.94 -6.29 -1.97
CA ALA A 25 7.02 -7.64 -1.40
C ALA A 25 6.13 -7.78 -0.15
N GLU A 26 4.90 -7.28 -0.25
CA GLU A 26 3.90 -7.25 0.84
C GLU A 26 4.25 -6.34 2.02
N VAL A 27 5.37 -5.62 2.03
CA VAL A 27 5.69 -4.64 3.08
C VAL A 27 5.35 -3.24 2.58
N CYS A 28 4.62 -2.45 3.37
CA CYS A 28 4.44 -1.03 3.08
C CYS A 28 5.75 -0.30 3.33
N VAL A 29 6.36 0.22 2.26
CA VAL A 29 7.67 0.87 2.28
C VAL A 29 7.57 2.39 2.35
N ALA A 30 6.45 2.96 1.91
CA ALA A 30 6.21 4.40 1.98
C ALA A 30 4.71 4.68 2.01
N VAL A 31 4.35 5.80 2.65
CA VAL A 31 2.99 6.34 2.65
C VAL A 31 3.06 7.80 2.22
N ARG A 32 2.29 8.19 1.20
CA ARG A 32 2.19 9.58 0.73
C ARG A 32 0.81 10.15 1.05
N ASP A 33 0.77 11.33 1.65
CA ASP A 33 -0.44 12.12 1.74
C ASP A 33 -0.65 12.86 0.41
N ARG A 34 -1.79 12.63 -0.23
CA ARG A 34 -2.14 13.20 -1.54
C ARG A 34 -2.66 14.63 -1.45
N GLY A 35 -3.15 15.05 -0.29
CA GLY A 35 -3.68 16.40 -0.09
C GLY A 35 -2.58 17.45 0.01
N VAL A 36 -1.45 17.09 0.63
CA VAL A 36 -0.28 17.97 0.83
C VAL A 36 0.97 17.51 0.06
N ASP A 37 0.81 16.47 -0.75
CA ASP A 37 1.85 15.86 -1.57
C ASP A 37 3.15 15.50 -0.82
N ARG A 38 3.02 14.89 0.37
CA ARG A 38 4.15 14.66 1.28
C ARG A 38 4.24 13.22 1.77
N TRP A 39 5.47 12.70 1.88
CA TRP A 39 5.74 11.44 2.57
C TRP A 39 5.44 11.53 4.07
N ARG A 40 4.81 10.47 4.60
CA ARG A 40 4.42 10.33 6.01
C ARG A 40 5.26 9.24 6.67
N ASP A 41 6.49 9.59 7.05
CA ASP A 41 7.47 8.66 7.63
C ASP A 41 7.03 8.07 8.98
N ASP A 42 6.15 8.77 9.69
CA ASP A 42 5.55 8.40 10.97
C ASP A 42 4.25 7.59 10.81
N HIS A 43 3.80 7.33 9.58
CA HIS A 43 2.54 6.62 9.37
C HIS A 43 2.63 5.17 9.86
N PRO A 44 1.64 4.66 10.64
CA PRO A 44 1.72 3.33 11.26
C PRO A 44 1.85 2.16 10.29
N ALA A 45 1.50 2.36 9.02
CA ALA A 45 1.62 1.36 7.96
C ALA A 45 3.08 1.12 7.55
N VAL A 46 3.98 2.11 7.65
CA VAL A 46 5.36 1.99 7.19
C VAL A 46 6.08 0.86 7.93
N GLY A 47 6.74 -0.01 7.18
CA GLY A 47 7.41 -1.22 7.67
C GLY A 47 6.46 -2.37 8.04
N ARG A 48 5.14 -2.24 7.82
CA ARG A 48 4.15 -3.28 8.16
C ARG A 48 3.80 -4.13 6.96
N ARG A 49 3.53 -5.40 7.22
CA ARG A 49 3.11 -6.37 6.21
C ARG A 49 1.63 -6.18 5.89
N LEU A 50 1.32 -6.07 4.60
CA LEU A 50 -0.01 -6.20 4.03
C LEU A 50 -0.54 -7.59 4.37
N ALA A 51 -1.56 -7.65 5.21
CA ALA A 51 -2.11 -8.90 5.70
C ALA A 51 -3.29 -9.41 4.86
N GLY A 52 -4.00 -8.51 4.17
CA GLY A 52 -5.05 -8.88 3.24
C GLY A 52 -5.92 -7.70 2.83
N ALA A 53 -7.10 -8.04 2.32
CA ALA A 53 -8.12 -7.09 1.91
C ALA A 53 -9.47 -7.39 2.58
N LEU A 54 -10.29 -6.36 2.67
CA LEU A 54 -11.66 -6.40 3.13
C LEU A 54 -12.58 -5.93 2.00
N LYS A 55 -13.56 -6.75 1.64
CA LYS A 55 -14.59 -6.42 0.65
C LYS A 55 -15.77 -5.78 1.35
N HIS A 56 -16.22 -4.65 0.80
CA HIS A 56 -17.44 -3.99 1.25
C HIS A 56 -18.62 -4.59 0.48
N VAL A 57 -19.61 -5.09 1.21
CA VAL A 57 -20.82 -5.72 0.66
C VAL A 57 -22.05 -5.07 1.26
N GLU A 58 -23.23 -5.33 0.69
CA GLU A 58 -24.48 -4.90 1.30
C GLU A 58 -24.60 -5.54 2.70
N GLY A 59 -24.78 -4.71 3.73
CA GLY A 59 -24.90 -5.16 5.11
C GLY A 59 -23.59 -5.32 5.88
N GLY A 60 -22.42 -5.04 5.31
CA GLY A 60 -21.18 -5.02 6.09
C GLY A 60 -19.86 -5.12 5.34
N ILE A 61 -18.83 -5.55 6.07
CA ILE A 61 -17.45 -5.69 5.58
C ILE A 61 -16.98 -7.11 5.88
N ILE A 62 -16.48 -7.82 4.87
CA ILE A 62 -16.00 -9.20 4.99
C ILE A 62 -14.54 -9.33 4.57
N PRO A 63 -13.72 -10.19 5.22
CA PRO A 63 -12.39 -10.49 4.74
C PRO A 63 -12.44 -11.28 3.43
N THR A 64 -11.47 -11.05 2.55
CA THR A 64 -11.30 -11.83 1.31
C THR A 64 -9.89 -12.43 1.24
N LEU A 65 -9.80 -13.63 0.65
CA LEU A 65 -8.55 -14.28 0.29
C LEU A 65 -8.02 -13.83 -1.08
N GLU A 66 -8.82 -13.06 -1.82
CA GLU A 66 -8.43 -12.49 -3.10
C GLU A 66 -7.36 -11.41 -2.91
N HIS A 67 -6.57 -11.17 -3.96
CA HIS A 67 -5.71 -10.00 -3.99
C HIS A 67 -6.53 -8.72 -3.81
N PRO A 68 -5.99 -7.68 -3.14
CA PRO A 68 -6.70 -6.41 -3.01
C PRO A 68 -7.13 -5.85 -4.36
N GLN A 69 -8.37 -5.38 -4.44
CA GLN A 69 -8.98 -4.79 -5.63
C GLN A 69 -9.48 -3.37 -5.33
N ILE A 70 -9.84 -2.64 -6.38
CA ILE A 70 -10.56 -1.36 -6.24
C ILE A 70 -11.89 -1.61 -5.52
N GLY A 71 -12.25 -0.74 -4.58
CA GLY A 71 -13.40 -0.88 -3.70
C GLY A 71 -13.14 -1.71 -2.44
N HIS A 72 -12.00 -2.43 -2.35
CA HIS A 72 -11.61 -3.09 -1.12
C HIS A 72 -10.87 -2.13 -0.19
N SER A 73 -10.98 -2.33 1.12
CA SER A 73 -9.98 -1.81 2.07
C SER A 73 -8.80 -2.77 2.14
N VAL A 74 -7.59 -2.27 2.39
CA VAL A 74 -6.45 -3.13 2.75
C VAL A 74 -6.17 -3.00 4.23
N TYR A 75 -5.52 -4.00 4.81
CA TYR A 75 -5.07 -3.89 6.19
C TYR A 75 -3.64 -4.38 6.38
N PHE A 76 -2.93 -3.69 7.27
CA PHE A 76 -1.54 -3.95 7.60
C PHE A 76 -1.44 -4.50 9.02
N ARG A 77 -0.73 -5.61 9.18
CA ARG A 77 -0.56 -6.23 10.49
C ARG A 77 0.38 -5.42 11.37
N ARG A 78 -0.06 -5.08 12.58
CA ARG A 78 0.77 -4.37 13.57
C ARG A 78 0.49 -4.88 14.98
N GLY A 79 1.16 -5.97 15.34
CA GLY A 79 1.03 -6.58 16.66
C GLY A 79 -0.43 -6.89 16.98
N GLU A 80 -0.95 -6.28 18.05
CA GLU A 80 -2.33 -6.47 18.51
C GLU A 80 -3.36 -5.57 17.82
N ARG A 81 -2.93 -4.57 17.04
CA ARG A 81 -3.84 -3.61 16.39
C ARG A 81 -3.51 -3.45 14.92
N ASP A 82 -4.29 -4.15 14.10
CA ASP A 82 -4.22 -4.01 12.65
C ASP A 82 -4.69 -2.62 12.21
N LEU A 83 -3.99 -2.08 11.21
CA LEU A 83 -4.36 -0.83 10.57
C LEU A 83 -5.19 -1.14 9.33
N VAL A 84 -6.47 -0.79 9.35
CA VAL A 84 -7.37 -0.89 8.20
C VAL A 84 -7.43 0.45 7.47
N THR A 85 -7.28 0.44 6.15
CA THR A 85 -7.39 1.64 5.32
C THR A 85 -8.84 1.93 4.94
N SER A 86 -9.10 3.14 4.45
CA SER A 86 -10.26 3.40 3.60
C SER A 86 -10.19 2.59 2.30
N VAL A 87 -11.30 2.58 1.55
CA VAL A 87 -11.38 1.86 0.27
C VAL A 87 -10.32 2.35 -0.72
N VAL A 88 -9.75 1.39 -1.44
CA VAL A 88 -8.83 1.62 -2.54
C VAL A 88 -9.63 2.14 -3.73
N GLU A 89 -9.27 3.32 -4.21
CA GLU A 89 -9.84 3.95 -5.40
C GLU A 89 -9.07 3.57 -6.67
N ARG A 90 -7.75 3.38 -6.54
CA ARG A 90 -6.88 2.94 -7.66
C ARG A 90 -5.77 2.02 -7.19
N ILE A 91 -5.35 1.11 -8.07
CA ILE A 91 -4.18 0.27 -7.88
C ILE A 91 -3.20 0.57 -9.00
N GLU A 92 -2.03 1.06 -8.63
CA GLU A 92 -1.06 1.58 -9.58
C GLU A 92 0.31 0.90 -9.39
N ARG A 93 1.18 1.12 -10.37
CA ARG A 93 2.61 0.82 -10.26
C ARG A 93 3.35 2.13 -10.07
N PRO A 94 4.26 2.23 -9.09
CA PRO A 94 4.98 3.47 -8.90
C PRO A 94 5.94 3.70 -10.06
N ALA A 95 6.05 4.96 -10.49
CA ALA A 95 7.06 5.38 -11.44
C ALA A 95 8.47 5.28 -10.82
N ARG A 96 9.50 5.19 -11.65
CA ARG A 96 10.89 4.94 -11.20
C ARG A 96 11.42 6.05 -10.29
N ASP A 97 11.14 7.29 -10.67
CA ASP A 97 11.44 8.50 -9.91
C ASP A 97 10.76 8.51 -8.54
N VAL A 98 9.49 8.07 -8.47
CA VAL A 98 8.77 7.92 -7.19
C VAL A 98 9.45 6.90 -6.28
N VAL A 99 9.84 5.74 -6.83
CA VAL A 99 10.57 4.71 -6.05
C VAL A 99 11.92 5.24 -5.55
N ALA A 100 12.63 6.02 -6.36
CA ALA A 100 13.89 6.64 -5.96
C ALA A 100 13.74 7.71 -4.87
N ALA A 101 12.53 8.27 -4.72
CA ALA A 101 12.21 9.28 -3.72
C ALA A 101 11.61 8.70 -2.43
N TYR A 102 11.50 7.37 -2.29
CA TYR A 102 10.98 6.78 -1.06
C TYR A 102 11.86 7.12 0.14
N PRO A 103 11.24 7.41 1.30
CA PRO A 103 11.99 7.62 2.52
C PRO A 103 12.77 6.33 2.87
N HIS A 104 14.09 6.39 2.78
CA HIS A 104 14.98 5.28 3.11
C HIS A 104 15.01 5.05 4.62
N ARG A 105 14.00 4.36 5.16
CA ARG A 105 14.05 3.76 6.49
C ARG A 105 13.80 2.26 6.36
N ILE A 106 14.89 1.50 6.21
CA ILE A 106 14.88 0.07 6.51
C ILE A 106 15.73 -0.07 7.78
N HIS A 107 15.07 -0.31 8.90
CA HIS A 107 15.69 -0.78 10.14
C HIS A 107 15.58 -2.30 10.18
#